data_AF-A0A3A8TFD1-F1
#
_entry.id   AF-A0A3A8TFD1-F1
#
_cell.length_a   1.000
_cell.length_b   1.000
_cell.length_c   1.000
_cell.angle_alpha   90.00
_cell.angle_beta   90.00
_cell.angle_gamma   90.00
#
_symmetry.space_group_name_H-M   'P 1'
#
loop_
_entity.id
_entity.type
_entity.pdbx_description
1 polymer ?
#
loop_
_entity_poly.entity_id
_entity_poly.type
_entity_poly.pdbx_seq_one_letter_code
_entity_poly.pdbx_strand_id
1 'polypeptide(L)'
;MAVTIEQLKERAKEWIEPVPGQTPAGKAAKADPTYAAVLAEMAKLESVTGGAIDWSLVLGSSGQLLQSTTKDLRIATYMAYGLYQTQGLEGLATGLVVVSEIMERYWPALFPELARIRGRANVVGWLVERCSSLLPSLEVSASDRERVEALDVATRRLAEVSRQKFDTQGPAIRPLLESVQRLQASLPAAAPPPPPKPAAQVAPKPVLATNVPPPAALAPLVPPVAPAVAAAPAPMLAVGSLASADGAVDFLRQTGSALASAAGLVRRASPAEVLPYRLLRVGLYLHLSQPPPADVSGKTTLPAPPANLRANLERMAANARWADLLEESESALIQHRFCLDLHWLSARALAELGFRPARQALVAELGSWLTRMPTVPGLLFGDGTPVAGTETRAWLDSELAPPAQAVSVATPSSNKDVTGGDGAEVLAEARKLLSGGNAAGAMGLLQERVGAAGTGRERFKARLALAKLCAAAGQPNVARALYEALDRESKERGLDEWDPALAAECLEGWFAVSRPPPKSPEALVSDFTARYHRLCLLDPGAALKVSL
;
A
#
# COMPACT_ATOMS: atom_id res chain seq x y z
N MET A 1 28.22 -17.69 20.16
CA MET A 1 28.30 -17.58 21.63
C MET A 1 26.88 -17.32 22.12
N ALA A 2 26.45 -17.88 23.25
CA ALA A 2 25.10 -17.62 23.76
C ALA A 2 24.97 -16.15 24.17
N VAL A 3 23.88 -15.50 23.77
CA VAL A 3 23.60 -14.10 24.13
C VAL A 3 23.43 -14.00 25.65
N THR A 4 24.11 -13.04 26.28
CA THR A 4 24.05 -12.83 27.74
C THR A 4 23.21 -11.60 28.11
N ILE A 5 22.68 -11.57 29.34
CA ILE A 5 21.93 -10.41 29.82
C ILE A 5 22.79 -9.14 29.88
N GLU A 6 24.09 -9.25 30.14
CA GLU A 6 25.01 -8.10 30.17
C GLU A 6 25.21 -7.47 28.79
N GLN A 7 25.26 -8.29 27.72
CA GLN A 7 25.27 -7.78 26.35
C GLN A 7 23.98 -7.02 26.02
N LEU A 8 22.83 -7.51 26.48
CA LEU A 8 21.55 -6.82 26.27
C LEU A 8 21.42 -5.55 27.10
N LYS A 9 22.00 -5.51 28.31
CA LYS A 9 22.08 -4.29 29.12
C LYS A 9 22.92 -3.22 28.46
N GLU A 10 24.04 -3.57 27.83
CA GLU A 10 24.86 -2.59 27.09
C GLU A 10 24.07 -1.98 25.92
N ARG A 11 23.23 -2.77 25.22
CA ARG A 11 22.33 -2.26 24.17
C ARG A 11 21.25 -1.31 24.71
N ALA A 12 20.80 -1.54 25.94
CA ALA A 12 19.77 -0.73 26.61
C ALA A 12 20.34 0.46 27.40
N LYS A 13 21.68 0.59 27.46
CA LYS A 13 22.41 1.47 28.38
C LYS A 13 21.89 2.89 28.40
N GLU A 14 21.69 3.48 27.23
CA GLU A 14 21.27 4.88 27.09
C GLU A 14 19.93 5.17 27.79
N TRP A 15 19.04 4.17 27.95
CA TRP A 15 17.72 4.38 28.56
C TRP A 15 17.62 3.90 30.01
N ILE A 16 18.60 3.14 30.50
CA ILE A 16 18.61 2.58 31.86
C ILE A 16 19.52 3.35 32.83
N GLU A 17 20.41 4.21 32.32
CA GLU A 17 21.20 5.16 33.12
C GLU A 17 20.32 6.21 33.82
N PRO A 18 20.75 6.81 34.94
CA PRO A 18 19.92 7.73 35.71
C PRO A 18 19.64 9.01 34.91
N VAL A 19 18.47 9.60 35.15
CA VAL A 19 18.15 10.93 34.61
C VAL A 19 19.11 11.96 35.23
N PRO A 20 19.68 12.89 34.44
CA PRO A 20 20.55 13.94 34.97
C PRO A 20 19.86 14.77 36.07
N GLY A 21 20.52 14.92 37.22
CA GLY A 21 20.04 15.73 38.33
C GLY A 21 20.08 15.01 39.68
N GLN A 22 19.34 15.53 40.65
CA GLN A 22 19.33 15.00 42.02
C GLN A 22 18.41 13.78 42.20
N THR A 23 17.45 13.56 41.30
CA THR A 23 16.52 12.44 41.34
C THR A 23 16.81 11.46 40.20
N PRO A 24 17.40 10.27 40.48
CA PRO A 24 17.77 9.31 39.42
C PRO A 24 16.60 8.82 38.54
N ALA A 25 15.37 8.82 39.09
CA ALA A 25 14.14 8.50 38.36
C ALA A 25 13.50 9.71 37.65
N GLY A 26 14.10 10.91 37.75
CA GLY A 26 13.57 12.15 37.20
C GLY A 26 12.34 12.66 37.96
N LYS A 27 11.41 13.28 37.22
CA LYS A 27 10.17 13.88 37.73
C LYS A 27 8.95 13.36 36.95
N ALA A 28 7.74 13.63 37.43
CA ALA A 28 6.53 13.28 36.69
C ALA A 28 6.44 14.09 35.38
N ALA A 29 6.26 13.41 34.25
CA ALA A 29 6.26 14.03 32.92
C ALA A 29 4.86 14.23 32.31
N LYS A 30 3.77 14.08 33.07
CA LYS A 30 2.41 14.17 32.51
C LYS A 30 2.07 15.51 31.85
N ALA A 31 2.73 16.59 32.27
CA ALA A 31 2.57 17.92 31.68
C ALA A 31 3.59 18.22 30.57
N ASP A 32 4.50 17.29 30.28
CA ASP A 32 5.51 17.41 29.24
C ASP A 32 4.86 17.18 27.86
N PRO A 33 5.02 18.11 26.89
CA PRO A 33 4.48 17.94 25.54
C PRO A 33 4.98 16.67 24.84
N THR A 34 6.23 16.27 25.09
CA THR A 34 6.82 15.05 24.53
C THR A 34 6.13 13.81 25.08
N TYR A 35 5.71 13.83 26.36
CA TYR A 35 4.94 12.75 26.96
C TYR A 35 3.53 12.66 26.35
N ALA A 36 2.86 13.81 26.19
CA ALA A 36 1.55 13.87 25.55
C ALA A 36 1.59 13.39 24.09
N ALA A 37 2.65 13.71 23.35
CA ALA A 37 2.86 13.26 21.98
C ALA A 37 2.96 11.73 21.89
N VAL A 38 3.75 11.09 22.78
CA VAL A 38 3.82 9.61 22.83
C VAL A 38 2.46 9.00 23.12
N LEU A 39 1.71 9.54 24.08
CA LEU A 39 0.37 9.03 24.39
C LEU A 39 -0.60 9.20 23.22
N ALA A 40 -0.56 10.34 22.53
CA ALA A 40 -1.42 10.61 21.39
C ALA A 40 -1.13 9.66 20.21
N GLU A 41 0.14 9.37 19.94
CA GLU A 41 0.52 8.36 18.94
C GLU A 41 0.06 6.97 19.35
N MET A 42 0.31 6.56 20.59
CA MET A 42 -0.07 5.23 21.07
C MET A 42 -1.60 5.05 21.16
N ALA A 43 -2.36 6.13 21.39
CA ALA A 43 -3.82 6.09 21.37
C ALA A 43 -4.37 5.70 19.98
N LYS A 44 -3.64 5.96 18.89
CA LYS A 44 -4.04 5.53 17.54
C LYS A 44 -4.06 4.00 17.39
N LEU A 45 -3.29 3.27 18.20
CA LEU A 45 -3.27 1.80 18.23
C LEU A 45 -4.61 1.22 18.73
N GLU A 46 -5.29 1.97 19.59
CA GLU A 46 -6.55 1.56 20.23
C GLU A 46 -7.75 2.29 19.61
N SER A 47 -7.49 3.23 18.69
CA SER A 47 -8.55 3.92 17.95
C SER A 47 -9.21 3.00 16.95
N VAL A 48 -10.54 2.91 17.03
CA VAL A 48 -11.39 2.21 16.05
C VAL A 48 -11.22 2.82 14.66
N THR A 49 -10.87 4.10 14.60
CA THR A 49 -10.67 4.87 13.37
C THR A 49 -9.33 4.62 12.68
N GLY A 50 -8.43 3.81 13.25
CA GLY A 50 -7.19 3.32 12.64
C GLY A 50 -6.23 4.41 12.12
N GLY A 51 -5.35 4.94 12.98
CA GLY A 51 -4.27 5.84 12.56
C GLY A 51 -2.94 5.11 12.36
N ALA A 52 -2.21 5.41 11.27
CA ALA A 52 -0.81 5.00 11.16
C ALA A 52 0.00 5.64 12.30
N ILE A 53 0.69 4.81 13.07
CA ILE A 53 1.49 5.24 14.23
C ILE A 53 2.87 5.64 13.75
N ASP A 54 3.32 6.82 14.14
CA ASP A 54 4.69 7.24 13.91
C ASP A 54 5.61 6.61 14.97
N TRP A 55 6.13 5.42 14.66
CA TRP A 55 7.04 4.70 15.55
C TRP A 55 8.37 5.43 15.76
N SER A 56 8.82 6.24 14.81
CA SER A 56 10.02 7.06 14.95
C SER A 56 9.80 8.17 15.99
N LEU A 57 8.64 8.82 15.95
CA LEU A 57 8.24 9.79 16.98
C LEU A 57 8.12 9.11 18.35
N VAL A 58 7.47 7.95 18.44
CA VAL A 58 7.32 7.20 19.70
C VAL A 58 8.68 6.86 20.29
N LEU A 59 9.61 6.35 19.48
CA LEU A 59 10.95 5.98 19.95
C LEU A 59 11.80 7.18 20.33
N GLY A 60 11.88 8.20 19.48
CA GLY A 60 12.67 9.40 19.76
C GLY A 60 12.18 10.12 21.02
N SER A 61 10.86 10.31 21.12
CA SER A 61 10.23 10.98 22.26
C SER A 61 10.34 10.16 23.55
N SER A 62 10.13 8.84 23.48
CA SER A 62 10.27 7.98 24.66
C SER A 62 11.71 7.88 25.12
N GLY A 63 12.66 7.78 24.19
CA GLY A 63 14.10 7.78 24.47
C GLY A 63 14.54 9.06 25.17
N GLN A 64 14.14 10.22 24.63
CA GLN A 64 14.39 11.52 25.24
C GLN A 64 13.82 11.59 26.67
N LEU A 65 12.55 11.22 26.85
CA LEU A 65 11.90 11.24 28.16
C LEU A 65 12.65 10.36 29.17
N LEU A 66 13.00 9.13 28.79
CA LEU A 66 13.75 8.21 29.64
C LEU A 66 15.16 8.71 29.96
N GLN A 67 15.82 9.39 29.02
CA GLN A 67 17.17 9.91 29.21
C GLN A 67 17.21 11.18 30.08
N SER A 68 16.28 12.12 29.87
CA SER A 68 16.43 13.48 30.42
C SER A 68 15.33 13.92 31.40
N THR A 69 14.20 13.22 31.47
CA THR A 69 13.01 13.76 32.16
C THR A 69 12.46 12.83 33.24
N THR A 70 12.21 11.56 32.92
CA THR A 70 11.45 10.65 33.78
C THR A 70 11.77 9.18 33.52
N LYS A 71 11.82 8.37 34.58
CA LYS A 71 11.71 6.91 34.47
C LYS A 71 10.24 6.54 34.65
N ASP A 72 9.51 6.55 33.54
CA ASP A 72 8.10 6.19 33.48
C ASP A 72 7.94 4.82 32.79
N LEU A 73 7.30 3.90 33.50
CA LEU A 73 7.10 2.52 33.06
C LEU A 73 6.21 2.43 31.83
N ARG A 74 5.23 3.34 31.67
CA ARG A 74 4.35 3.38 30.49
C ARG A 74 5.13 3.77 29.25
N ILE A 75 5.94 4.82 29.36
CA ILE A 75 6.83 5.26 28.29
C ILE A 75 7.80 4.13 27.92
N ALA A 76 8.39 3.46 28.90
CA ALA A 76 9.28 2.33 28.63
C ALA A 76 8.58 1.14 27.96
N THR A 77 7.34 0.80 28.34
CA THR A 77 6.59 -0.26 27.66
C THR A 77 6.20 0.11 26.23
N TYR A 78 5.85 1.37 25.97
CA TYR A 78 5.59 1.85 24.61
C TYR A 78 6.86 1.88 23.77
N MET A 79 7.99 2.28 24.35
CA MET A 79 9.28 2.22 23.70
C MET A 79 9.67 0.77 23.36
N ALA A 80 9.44 -0.18 24.28
CA ALA A 80 9.71 -1.59 24.04
C ALA A 80 8.90 -2.15 22.86
N TYR A 81 7.62 -1.79 22.76
CA TYR A 81 6.79 -2.16 21.63
C TYR A 81 7.21 -1.43 20.34
N GLY A 82 7.57 -0.14 20.41
CA GLY A 82 8.11 0.61 19.27
C GLY A 82 9.43 0.05 18.75
N LEU A 83 10.29 -0.45 19.62
CA LEU A 83 11.55 -1.10 19.25
C LEU A 83 11.27 -2.41 18.50
N TYR A 84 10.26 -3.17 18.92
CA TYR A 84 9.79 -4.31 18.14
C TYR A 84 9.30 -3.88 16.74
N GLN A 85 8.47 -2.84 16.66
CA GLN A 85 7.87 -2.40 15.40
C GLN A 85 8.90 -1.88 14.38
N THR A 86 10.08 -1.45 14.84
CA THR A 86 11.13 -0.87 14.00
C THR A 86 12.34 -1.78 13.80
N GLN A 87 12.65 -2.65 14.76
CA GLN A 87 13.87 -3.48 14.78
C GLN A 87 13.56 -4.98 15.02
N GLY A 88 12.29 -5.37 15.02
CA GLY A 88 11.85 -6.76 15.16
C GLY A 88 12.20 -7.39 16.51
N LEU A 89 12.48 -8.70 16.51
CA LEU A 89 12.81 -9.47 17.71
C LEU A 89 14.02 -8.92 18.47
N GLU A 90 14.98 -8.36 17.74
CA GLU A 90 16.18 -7.77 18.32
C GLU A 90 15.85 -6.51 19.14
N GLY A 91 14.99 -5.66 18.59
CA GLY A 91 14.48 -4.47 19.29
C GLY A 91 13.61 -4.84 20.49
N LEU A 92 12.75 -5.85 20.34
CA LEU A 92 11.92 -6.33 21.45
C LEU A 92 12.78 -6.80 22.62
N ALA A 93 13.81 -7.60 22.37
CA ALA A 93 14.73 -8.06 23.42
C ALA A 93 15.34 -6.86 24.17
N THR A 94 15.82 -5.84 23.46
CA THR A 94 16.34 -4.60 24.07
C THR A 94 15.28 -3.88 24.88
N GLY A 95 14.07 -3.73 24.34
CA GLY A 95 12.95 -3.08 25.01
C GLY A 95 12.54 -3.76 26.31
N LEU A 96 12.47 -5.10 26.32
CA LEU A 96 12.18 -5.87 27.53
C LEU A 96 13.28 -5.68 28.59
N VAL A 97 14.55 -5.59 28.17
CA VAL A 97 15.65 -5.26 29.08
C VAL A 97 15.48 -3.87 29.66
N VAL A 98 15.17 -2.84 28.85
CA VAL A 98 14.90 -1.49 29.38
C VAL A 98 13.81 -1.53 30.45
N VAL A 99 12.66 -2.16 30.17
CA VAL A 99 11.55 -2.26 31.13
C VAL A 99 11.99 -2.97 32.40
N SER A 100 12.72 -4.10 32.29
CA SER A 100 13.19 -4.83 33.46
C SER A 100 14.20 -4.04 34.31
N GLU A 101 15.13 -3.33 33.67
CA GLU A 101 16.20 -2.63 34.37
C GLU A 101 15.72 -1.32 35.00
N ILE A 102 14.75 -0.62 34.40
CA ILE A 102 14.17 0.54 35.09
C ILE A 102 13.34 0.13 36.31
N MET A 103 12.64 -1.01 36.24
CA MET A 103 11.93 -1.56 37.39
C MET A 103 12.91 -2.00 38.47
N GLU A 104 14.04 -2.59 38.09
CA GLU A 104 15.05 -3.04 39.03
C GLU A 104 15.74 -1.86 39.74
N ARG A 105 16.20 -0.86 38.98
CA ARG A 105 17.04 0.24 39.47
C ARG A 105 16.26 1.34 40.15
N TYR A 106 15.04 1.63 39.70
CA TYR A 106 14.29 2.83 40.09
C TYR A 106 12.99 2.53 40.83
N TRP A 107 12.71 1.29 41.21
CA TRP A 107 11.40 0.87 41.74
C TRP A 107 10.71 1.84 42.70
N PRO A 108 11.36 2.38 43.76
CA PRO A 108 10.67 3.24 44.72
C PRO A 108 10.20 4.56 44.12
N ALA A 109 10.98 5.12 43.19
CA ALA A 109 10.76 6.44 42.58
C ALA A 109 10.23 6.39 41.13
N LEU A 110 10.04 5.18 40.58
CA LEU A 110 9.52 4.94 39.23
C LEU A 110 8.09 5.50 39.08
N PHE A 111 7.74 5.96 37.88
CA PHE A 111 6.37 6.37 37.55
C PHE A 111 5.60 5.27 36.79
N PRO A 112 4.28 5.09 36.98
CA PRO A 112 3.42 5.72 38.00
C PRO A 112 3.90 5.46 39.45
N GLU A 113 3.51 6.28 40.41
CA GLU A 113 4.01 6.22 41.79
C GLU A 113 3.75 4.86 42.45
N LEU A 114 4.59 4.44 43.40
CA LEU A 114 4.50 3.10 44.03
C LEU A 114 3.13 2.81 44.67
N ALA A 115 2.46 3.84 45.20
CA ALA A 115 1.10 3.74 45.72
C ALA A 115 0.07 3.25 44.67
N ARG A 116 0.39 3.37 43.37
CA ARG A 116 -0.41 2.90 42.23
C ARG A 116 0.14 1.58 41.67
N ILE A 117 0.43 0.62 42.54
CA ILE A 117 1.03 -0.68 42.17
C ILE A 117 0.24 -1.42 41.07
N ARG A 118 -1.10 -1.42 41.13
CA ARG A 118 -1.96 -1.97 40.06
C ARG A 118 -1.80 -1.23 38.74
N GLY A 119 -1.59 0.09 38.78
CA GLY A 119 -1.31 0.89 37.59
C GLY A 119 0.00 0.51 36.92
N ARG A 120 1.05 0.21 37.71
CA ARG A 120 2.31 -0.35 37.18
C ARG A 120 2.10 -1.75 36.58
N ALA A 121 1.35 -2.61 37.26
CA ALA A 121 1.09 -3.98 36.80
C ALA A 121 0.32 -3.99 35.48
N ASN A 122 -0.71 -3.15 35.34
CA ASN A 122 -1.51 -3.02 34.12
C ASN A 122 -0.66 -2.56 32.92
N VAL A 123 0.29 -1.64 33.15
CA VAL A 123 1.18 -1.13 32.10
C VAL A 123 2.11 -2.23 31.57
N VAL A 124 2.72 -3.01 32.47
CA VAL A 124 3.56 -4.16 32.05
C VAL A 124 2.69 -5.26 31.42
N GLY A 125 1.50 -5.50 31.97
CA GLY A 125 0.51 -6.44 31.45
C GLY A 125 0.11 -6.15 30.01
N TRP A 126 -0.10 -4.87 29.67
CA TRP A 126 -0.38 -4.45 28.30
C TRP A 126 0.72 -4.88 27.31
N LEU A 127 1.99 -4.70 27.66
CA LEU A 127 3.11 -5.12 26.81
C LEU A 127 3.17 -6.65 26.67
N VAL A 128 2.97 -7.35 27.78
CA VAL A 128 2.99 -8.82 27.84
C VAL A 128 1.89 -9.42 26.96
N GLU A 129 0.68 -8.90 27.05
CA GLU A 129 -0.45 -9.34 26.24
C GLU A 129 -0.18 -9.11 24.74
N ARG A 130 0.25 -7.90 24.35
CA ARG A 130 0.59 -7.56 22.97
C ARG A 130 1.66 -8.50 22.39
N CYS A 131 2.74 -8.74 23.12
CA CYS A 131 3.80 -9.64 22.68
C CYS A 131 3.31 -11.10 22.62
N SER A 132 2.51 -11.55 23.59
CA SER A 132 1.99 -12.93 23.62
C SER A 132 1.04 -13.22 22.47
N SER A 133 0.26 -12.23 22.02
CA SER A 133 -0.60 -12.37 20.84
C SER A 133 0.17 -12.33 19.53
N LEU A 134 1.26 -11.57 19.49
CA LEU A 134 2.06 -11.30 18.29
C LEU A 134 3.04 -12.44 17.94
N LEU A 135 3.83 -12.89 18.91
CA LEU A 135 4.92 -13.85 18.68
C LEU A 135 4.47 -15.16 18.01
N PRO A 136 3.30 -15.75 18.31
CA PRO A 136 2.84 -16.99 17.64
C PRO A 136 2.60 -16.85 16.15
N SER A 137 2.42 -15.63 15.63
CA SER A 137 2.20 -15.37 14.20
C SER A 137 3.49 -15.17 13.40
N LEU A 138 4.65 -15.19 14.05
CA LEU A 138 5.94 -14.95 13.41
C LEU A 138 6.53 -16.23 12.84
N GLU A 139 6.92 -16.18 11.57
CA GLU A 139 7.72 -17.22 10.94
C GLU A 139 9.20 -16.92 11.19
N VAL A 140 9.91 -17.85 11.83
CA VAL A 140 11.34 -17.73 12.16
C VAL A 140 12.16 -18.74 11.38
N SER A 141 13.33 -18.29 10.96
CA SER A 141 14.27 -19.08 10.16
C SER A 141 15.55 -19.38 10.96
N ALA A 142 16.47 -20.15 10.36
CA ALA A 142 17.76 -20.43 10.99
C ALA A 142 18.56 -19.15 11.32
N SER A 143 18.40 -18.06 10.54
CA SER A 143 19.08 -16.79 10.79
C SER A 143 18.53 -15.99 11.97
N ASP A 144 17.39 -16.38 12.53
CA ASP A 144 16.75 -15.69 13.66
C ASP A 144 17.12 -16.29 15.01
N ARG A 145 17.88 -17.39 15.01
CA ARG A 145 18.27 -18.13 16.23
C ARG A 145 18.83 -17.23 17.32
N GLU A 146 19.82 -16.39 16.99
CA GLU A 146 20.44 -15.48 17.96
C GLU A 146 19.43 -14.45 18.51
N ARG A 147 18.51 -13.94 17.68
CA ARG A 147 17.48 -12.97 18.08
C ARG A 147 16.43 -13.60 18.99
N VAL A 148 16.04 -14.83 18.71
CA VAL A 148 15.09 -15.59 19.54
C VAL A 148 15.74 -15.99 20.89
N GLU A 149 17.03 -16.36 20.88
CA GLU A 149 17.80 -16.59 22.11
C GLU A 149 17.91 -15.32 22.95
N ALA A 150 18.22 -14.17 22.35
CA ALA A 150 18.24 -12.88 23.02
C ALA A 150 16.87 -12.53 23.64
N LEU A 151 15.78 -12.79 22.91
CA LEU A 151 14.43 -12.53 23.40
C LEU A 151 14.06 -13.42 24.60
N ASP A 152 14.48 -14.68 24.63
CA ASP A 152 14.27 -15.57 25.78
C ASP A 152 15.02 -15.08 27.02
N VAL A 153 16.29 -14.69 26.87
CA VAL A 153 17.07 -14.10 27.96
C VAL A 153 16.37 -12.85 28.52
N ALA A 154 15.93 -11.94 27.64
CA ALA A 154 15.23 -10.72 28.04
C ALA A 154 13.87 -11.00 28.71
N THR A 155 13.11 -11.98 28.20
CA THR A 155 11.79 -12.36 28.73
C THR A 155 11.93 -13.00 30.12
N ARG A 156 12.94 -13.86 30.32
CA ARG A 156 13.24 -14.44 31.64
C ARG A 156 13.65 -13.37 32.64
N ARG A 157 14.46 -12.39 32.23
CA ARG A 157 14.81 -11.24 33.07
C ARG A 157 13.58 -10.43 33.46
N LEU A 158 12.68 -10.14 32.52
CA LEU A 158 11.44 -9.44 32.83
C LEU A 158 10.57 -10.24 33.82
N ALA A 159 10.47 -11.56 33.64
CA ALA A 159 9.72 -12.43 34.55
C ALA A 159 10.30 -12.45 35.97
N GLU A 160 11.63 -12.53 36.08
CA GLU A 160 12.36 -12.47 37.34
C GLU A 160 12.07 -11.17 38.09
N VAL A 161 12.33 -10.02 37.44
CA VAL A 161 12.13 -8.71 38.08
C VAL A 161 10.65 -8.48 38.40
N SER A 162 9.73 -8.88 37.51
CA SER A 162 8.28 -8.73 37.75
C SER A 162 7.84 -9.50 38.99
N ARG A 163 8.30 -10.75 39.16
CA ARG A 163 8.00 -11.56 40.35
C ARG A 163 8.54 -10.92 41.62
N GLN A 164 9.76 -10.37 41.57
CA GLN A 164 10.38 -9.72 42.72
C GLN A 164 9.69 -8.42 43.13
N LYS A 165 9.26 -7.59 42.17
CA LYS A 165 8.73 -6.25 42.44
C LYS A 165 7.23 -6.20 42.70
N PHE A 166 6.45 -7.06 42.06
CA PHE A 166 4.99 -7.04 42.16
C PHE A 166 4.39 -8.05 43.13
N ASP A 167 5.18 -9.02 43.60
CA ASP A 167 4.70 -10.13 44.43
C ASP A 167 3.43 -10.78 43.84
N THR A 168 2.31 -10.79 44.56
CA THR A 168 1.03 -11.37 44.11
C THR A 168 0.21 -10.47 43.17
N GLN A 169 0.60 -9.20 42.99
CA GLN A 169 -0.14 -8.21 42.20
C GLN A 169 0.45 -7.99 40.80
N GLY A 170 1.30 -8.92 40.33
CA GLY A 170 2.02 -8.79 39.06
C GLY A 170 1.18 -9.13 37.83
N PRO A 171 1.61 -8.67 36.65
CA PRO A 171 1.04 -9.10 35.38
C PRO A 171 1.26 -10.60 35.14
N ALA A 172 0.39 -11.23 34.34
CA ALA A 172 0.54 -12.62 33.95
C ALA A 172 1.66 -12.78 32.90
N ILE A 173 2.92 -12.95 33.33
CA ILE A 173 4.08 -13.09 32.41
C ILE A 173 4.14 -14.45 31.70
N ARG A 174 3.50 -15.48 32.26
CA ARG A 174 3.59 -16.86 31.77
C ARG A 174 3.24 -17.06 30.28
N PRO A 175 2.17 -16.45 29.73
CA PRO A 175 1.85 -16.56 28.30
C PRO A 175 2.97 -16.07 27.38
N LEU A 176 3.73 -15.04 27.81
CA LEU A 176 4.86 -14.53 27.04
C LEU A 176 6.02 -15.53 27.04
N LEU A 177 6.34 -16.10 28.20
CA LEU A 177 7.36 -17.16 28.31
C LEU A 177 7.02 -18.36 27.41
N GLU A 178 5.76 -18.82 27.44
CA GLU A 178 5.28 -19.93 26.60
C GLU A 178 5.29 -19.59 25.10
N SER A 179 5.06 -18.33 24.74
CA SER A 179 5.11 -17.88 23.35
C SER A 179 6.55 -17.84 22.82
N VAL A 180 7.50 -17.37 23.63
CA VAL A 180 8.93 -17.39 23.26
C VAL A 180 9.47 -18.82 23.20
N GLN A 181 9.06 -19.71 24.10
CA GLN A 181 9.42 -21.14 24.04
C GLN A 181 8.90 -21.81 22.76
N ARG A 182 7.67 -21.50 22.35
CA ARG A 182 7.12 -22.00 21.08
C ARG A 182 7.91 -21.47 19.87
N LEU A 183 8.29 -20.20 19.91
CA LEU A 183 9.13 -19.58 18.87
C LEU A 183 10.53 -20.19 18.81
N GLN A 184 11.11 -20.58 19.95
CA GLN A 184 12.35 -21.34 20.00
C GLN A 184 12.19 -22.73 19.38
N ALA A 185 11.08 -23.41 19.69
CA ALA A 185 10.81 -24.75 19.19
C ALA A 185 10.53 -24.80 17.68
N SER A 186 10.07 -23.71 17.08
CA SER A 186 9.86 -23.61 15.62
C SER A 186 11.15 -23.33 14.83
N LEU A 187 12.28 -23.03 15.49
CA LEU A 187 13.55 -22.83 14.80
C LEU A 187 14.05 -24.16 14.17
N PRO A 188 14.43 -24.16 12.88
CA PRO A 188 15.02 -25.34 12.26
C PRO A 188 16.33 -25.73 12.94
N ALA A 189 16.59 -27.04 13.06
CA ALA A 189 17.80 -27.57 13.66
C ALA A 189 19.05 -26.90 13.06
N ALA A 190 19.97 -26.46 13.93
CA ALA A 190 21.20 -25.82 13.48
C ALA A 190 21.94 -26.76 12.52
N ALA A 191 22.27 -26.26 11.32
CA ALA A 191 23.07 -27.03 10.38
C ALA A 191 24.38 -27.46 11.07
N PRO A 192 24.81 -28.72 10.93
CA PRO A 192 26.09 -29.15 11.48
C PRO A 192 27.20 -28.25 10.91
N PRO A 193 28.20 -27.88 11.74
CA PRO A 193 29.27 -27.00 11.29
C PRO A 193 29.91 -27.59 10.03
N PRO A 194 30.15 -26.78 8.98
CA PRO A 194 30.84 -27.27 7.81
C PRO A 194 32.20 -27.84 8.24
N PRO A 195 32.62 -29.01 7.69
CA PRO A 195 33.90 -29.60 8.05
C PRO A 195 35.03 -28.58 7.79
N PRO A 196 36.05 -28.51 8.67
CA PRO A 196 37.12 -27.55 8.52
C PRO A 196 37.76 -27.71 7.15
N LYS A 197 37.71 -26.65 6.33
CA LYS A 197 38.46 -26.60 5.08
C LYS A 197 39.95 -26.76 5.41
N PRO A 198 40.69 -27.65 4.74
CA PRO A 198 42.13 -27.79 4.94
C PRO A 198 42.83 -26.45 4.73
N ALA A 199 43.77 -26.14 5.62
CA ALA A 199 44.56 -24.92 5.58
C ALA A 199 45.22 -24.74 4.20
N ALA A 200 44.75 -23.72 3.46
CA ALA A 200 45.47 -23.23 2.31
C ALA A 200 46.74 -22.55 2.81
N GLN A 201 47.88 -23.10 2.38
CA GLN A 201 49.22 -22.63 2.66
C GLN A 201 49.37 -21.15 2.27
N VAL A 202 49.80 -20.33 3.23
CA VAL A 202 50.25 -18.96 2.98
C VAL A 202 51.71 -19.04 2.55
N ALA A 203 52.00 -18.73 1.29
CA ALA A 203 53.33 -18.43 0.79
C ALA A 203 53.52 -16.91 0.66
N PRO A 204 54.75 -16.38 0.84
CA PRO A 204 54.98 -15.08 1.47
C PRO A 204 55.01 -13.91 0.48
N LYS A 205 54.63 -12.70 0.95
CA LYS A 205 54.93 -11.42 0.29
C LYS A 205 56.10 -10.71 1.00
N PRO A 206 57.00 -10.02 0.28
CA PRO A 206 58.22 -9.46 0.85
C PRO A 206 57.99 -8.13 1.60
N VAL A 207 58.92 -7.89 2.53
CA VAL A 207 59.02 -6.79 3.49
C VAL A 207 59.52 -5.50 2.83
N LEU A 208 59.03 -4.33 3.26
CA LEU A 208 59.88 -3.14 3.39
C LEU A 208 59.35 -2.12 4.42
N ALA A 209 60.11 -2.03 5.51
CA ALA A 209 60.47 -0.90 6.36
C ALA A 209 59.43 0.16 6.80
N THR A 210 59.09 0.06 8.10
CA THR A 210 59.12 1.10 9.14
C THR A 210 59.28 2.58 8.76
N ASN A 211 58.40 3.42 9.30
CA ASN A 211 58.80 4.50 10.23
C ASN A 211 57.60 5.02 11.06
N VAL A 212 57.82 5.13 12.36
CA VAL A 212 57.01 5.84 13.38
C VAL A 212 57.92 6.94 13.95
N PRO A 213 57.44 8.18 14.21
CA PRO A 213 57.24 8.63 15.60
C PRO A 213 56.11 9.71 15.74
N PRO A 214 55.88 10.37 16.90
CA PRO A 214 55.07 9.93 18.05
C PRO A 214 54.01 11.01 18.48
N PRO A 215 53.30 10.90 19.62
CA PRO A 215 52.03 11.60 19.87
C PRO A 215 52.12 12.86 20.77
N ALA A 216 51.09 13.72 20.69
CA ALA A 216 50.75 14.82 21.62
C ALA A 216 49.31 15.29 21.28
N ALA A 217 48.44 15.83 22.12
CA ALA A 217 48.28 16.00 23.56
C ALA A 217 46.80 16.44 23.79
N LEU A 218 46.40 16.59 25.06
CA LEU A 218 45.06 16.72 25.61
C LEU A 218 44.28 18.05 25.35
N ALA A 219 42.95 17.88 25.15
CA ALA A 219 41.80 18.64 25.73
C ALA A 219 41.43 20.06 25.20
N PRO A 220 40.30 20.67 25.64
CA PRO A 220 38.93 20.55 25.08
C PRO A 220 38.34 21.93 24.69
N LEU A 221 37.15 22.02 24.05
CA LEU A 221 36.25 23.21 24.12
C LEU A 221 34.85 22.93 23.50
N VAL A 222 33.84 23.57 24.11
CA VAL A 222 32.36 23.45 23.98
C VAL A 222 31.86 24.38 22.83
N PRO A 223 30.62 24.24 22.27
CA PRO A 223 30.28 24.45 20.85
C PRO A 223 29.75 25.86 20.53
N PRO A 224 29.40 26.16 19.26
CA PRO A 224 28.38 27.13 18.92
C PRO A 224 27.07 26.48 18.43
N VAL A 225 26.02 27.25 18.65
CA VAL A 225 24.58 27.01 18.48
C VAL A 225 24.18 26.74 17.01
N ALA A 226 23.14 25.93 16.87
CA ALA A 226 22.48 25.52 15.63
C ALA A 226 22.03 26.67 14.71
N PRO A 227 21.80 26.36 13.44
CA PRO A 227 20.49 26.61 12.84
C PRO A 227 19.79 25.28 12.52
N ALA A 228 18.46 25.32 12.64
CA ALA A 228 17.53 24.22 12.47
C ALA A 228 17.90 23.28 11.30
N VAL A 229 18.24 22.04 11.63
CA VAL A 229 18.35 20.99 10.61
C VAL A 229 16.93 20.54 10.31
N ALA A 230 16.51 20.77 9.07
CA ALA A 230 15.32 20.21 8.47
C ALA A 230 15.15 18.73 8.85
N ALA A 231 13.91 18.32 9.10
CA ALA A 231 13.54 16.94 9.36
C ALA A 231 14.31 16.01 8.39
N ALA A 232 15.14 15.13 8.95
CA ALA A 232 15.88 14.17 8.16
C ALA A 232 14.88 13.31 7.36
N PRO A 233 15.11 13.06 6.06
CA PRO A 233 14.27 12.16 5.30
C PRO A 233 14.31 10.78 5.97
N ALA A 234 13.15 10.15 6.15
CA ALA A 234 13.05 8.78 6.60
C ALA A 234 14.02 7.90 5.79
N PRO A 235 14.73 6.94 6.42
CA PRO A 235 15.73 6.16 5.70
C PRO A 235 15.05 5.39 4.56
N MET A 236 15.32 5.78 3.32
CA MET A 236 15.05 4.93 2.16
C MET A 236 15.87 3.65 2.34
N LEU A 237 15.21 2.49 2.28
CA LEU A 237 15.91 1.21 2.31
C LEU A 237 16.97 1.15 1.21
N ALA A 238 18.14 0.65 1.59
CA ALA A 238 19.25 0.44 0.69
C ALA A 238 18.87 -0.56 -0.44
N VAL A 239 19.43 -0.32 -1.62
CA VAL A 239 19.27 -1.07 -2.89
C VAL A 239 19.48 -2.60 -2.73
N GLY A 240 20.10 -3.06 -1.64
CA GLY A 240 20.29 -4.48 -1.33
C GLY A 240 19.01 -5.31 -1.15
N SER A 241 17.85 -4.68 -0.88
CA SER A 241 16.56 -5.39 -0.75
C SER A 241 16.04 -6.00 -2.06
N LEU A 242 16.63 -5.67 -3.22
CA LEU A 242 16.22 -6.19 -4.53
C LEU A 242 17.04 -7.41 -4.99
N ALA A 243 17.91 -7.96 -4.11
CA ALA A 243 18.80 -9.06 -4.45
C ALA A 243 18.09 -10.44 -4.57
N SER A 244 16.83 -10.55 -4.14
CA SER A 244 16.00 -11.75 -4.27
C SER A 244 14.54 -11.41 -4.55
N ALA A 245 13.78 -12.38 -5.08
CA ALA A 245 12.35 -12.21 -5.31
C ALA A 245 11.58 -11.90 -4.01
N ASP A 246 11.95 -12.56 -2.90
CA ASP A 246 11.35 -12.33 -1.59
C ASP A 246 11.69 -10.93 -1.06
N GLY A 247 12.94 -10.49 -1.23
CA GLY A 247 13.36 -9.14 -0.86
C GLY A 247 12.63 -8.06 -1.66
N ALA A 248 12.32 -8.32 -2.95
CA ALA A 248 11.52 -7.42 -3.77
C ALA A 248 10.06 -7.36 -3.27
N VAL A 249 9.46 -8.48 -2.88
CA VAL A 249 8.10 -8.51 -2.30
C VAL A 249 8.05 -7.74 -0.98
N ASP A 250 9.04 -7.90 -0.12
CA ASP A 250 9.11 -7.16 1.15
C ASP A 250 9.35 -5.66 0.95
N PHE A 251 10.18 -5.28 -0.01
CA PHE A 251 10.33 -3.89 -0.43
C PHE A 251 9.01 -3.29 -0.92
N LEU A 252 8.25 -4.03 -1.75
CA LEU A 252 6.95 -3.59 -2.24
C LEU A 252 5.92 -3.50 -1.10
N ARG A 253 5.97 -4.40 -0.12
CA ARG A 253 5.11 -4.37 1.07
C ARG A 253 5.38 -3.11 1.90
N GLN A 254 6.65 -2.79 2.15
CA GLN A 254 7.05 -1.61 2.92
C GLN A 254 6.73 -0.32 2.18
N THR A 255 7.02 -0.28 0.87
CA THR A 255 6.61 0.83 -0.01
C THR A 255 5.10 1.02 0.04
N GLY A 256 4.33 -0.07 -0.07
CA GLY A 256 2.88 -0.02 0.00
C GLY A 256 2.35 0.54 1.33
N SER A 257 2.98 0.20 2.45
CA SER A 257 2.67 0.77 3.77
C SER A 257 2.93 2.28 3.84
N ALA A 258 4.04 2.74 3.25
CA ALA A 258 4.36 4.17 3.17
C ALA A 258 3.33 4.91 2.30
N LEU A 259 2.92 4.33 1.17
CA LEU A 259 1.86 4.89 0.31
C LEU A 259 0.51 4.99 1.04
N ALA A 260 0.12 3.94 1.78
CA ALA A 260 -1.11 3.95 2.58
C ALA A 260 -1.08 5.00 3.70
N SER A 261 0.08 5.20 4.33
CA SER A 261 0.26 6.24 5.36
C SER A 261 0.16 7.65 4.78
N ALA A 262 0.83 7.90 3.65
CA ALA A 262 0.74 9.17 2.92
C ALA A 262 -0.69 9.45 2.43
N ALA A 263 -1.39 8.42 1.93
CA ALA A 263 -2.78 8.52 1.50
C ALA A 263 -3.69 9.05 2.62
N GLY A 264 -3.55 8.53 3.84
CA GLY A 264 -4.34 8.99 4.99
C GLY A 264 -4.11 10.47 5.31
N LEU A 265 -2.85 10.93 5.25
CA LEU A 265 -2.51 12.35 5.49
C LEU A 265 -3.10 13.26 4.41
N VAL A 266 -2.92 12.91 3.14
CA VAL A 266 -3.43 13.71 2.01
C VAL A 266 -4.96 13.74 2.02
N ARG A 267 -5.62 12.61 2.31
CA ARG A 267 -7.09 12.53 2.40
C ARG A 267 -7.66 13.43 3.49
N ARG A 268 -7.05 13.43 4.69
CA ARG A 268 -7.49 14.29 5.80
C ARG A 268 -7.27 15.78 5.52
N ALA A 269 -6.24 16.11 4.74
CA ALA A 269 -6.01 17.48 4.29
C ALA A 269 -7.04 17.91 3.24
N SER A 270 -7.38 17.04 2.29
CA SER A 270 -8.42 17.29 1.29
C SER A 270 -9.08 15.99 0.82
N PRO A 271 -10.32 15.70 1.25
CA PRO A 271 -11.05 14.49 0.85
C PRO A 271 -11.56 14.53 -0.60
N ALA A 272 -11.51 15.70 -1.26
CA ALA A 272 -11.88 15.84 -2.67
C ALA A 272 -10.75 15.41 -3.63
N GLU A 273 -9.51 15.35 -3.13
CA GLU A 273 -8.34 15.01 -3.94
C GLU A 273 -8.38 13.57 -4.42
N VAL A 274 -7.92 13.35 -5.66
CA VAL A 274 -7.93 12.02 -6.28
C VAL A 274 -6.80 11.12 -5.77
N LEU A 275 -5.62 11.72 -5.56
CA LEU A 275 -4.39 11.03 -5.22
C LEU A 275 -4.49 10.08 -4.01
N PRO A 276 -5.06 10.47 -2.84
CA PRO A 276 -5.07 9.60 -1.67
C PRO A 276 -5.79 8.27 -1.90
N TYR A 277 -6.89 8.28 -2.66
CA TYR A 277 -7.64 7.06 -2.96
C TYR A 277 -6.84 6.09 -3.83
N ARG A 278 -6.04 6.62 -4.77
CA ARG A 278 -5.12 5.81 -5.57
C ARG A 278 -3.98 5.24 -4.75
N LEU A 279 -3.30 6.10 -3.98
CA LEU A 279 -2.16 5.69 -3.15
C LEU A 279 -2.53 4.59 -2.17
N LEU A 280 -3.72 4.67 -1.55
CA LEU A 280 -4.19 3.65 -0.63
C LEU A 280 -4.38 2.30 -1.34
N ARG A 281 -5.14 2.25 -2.44
CA ARG A 281 -5.41 0.98 -3.15
C ARG A 281 -4.12 0.39 -3.73
N VAL A 282 -3.30 1.20 -4.39
CA VAL A 282 -2.00 0.75 -4.89
C VAL A 282 -1.17 0.20 -3.74
N GLY A 283 -1.04 0.93 -2.64
CA GLY A 283 -0.23 0.51 -1.51
C GLY A 283 -0.68 -0.80 -0.87
N LEU A 284 -1.99 -1.00 -0.69
CA LEU A 284 -2.54 -2.21 -0.07
C LEU A 284 -2.29 -3.48 -0.91
N TYR A 285 -2.31 -3.35 -2.23
CA TYR A 285 -2.28 -4.50 -3.15
C TYR A 285 -1.00 -4.59 -4.00
N LEU A 286 -0.02 -3.70 -3.78
CA LEU A 286 1.23 -3.61 -4.55
C LEU A 286 2.02 -4.94 -4.55
N HIS A 287 2.10 -5.58 -3.39
CA HIS A 287 2.89 -6.80 -3.17
C HIS A 287 2.09 -8.10 -3.35
N LEU A 288 0.79 -8.02 -3.65
CA LEU A 288 -0.10 -9.18 -3.71
C LEU A 288 -0.40 -9.57 -5.16
N SER A 289 0.05 -10.75 -5.59
CA SER A 289 -0.17 -11.25 -6.95
C SER A 289 -1.28 -12.31 -7.04
N GLN A 290 -1.71 -12.89 -5.92
CA GLN A 290 -2.72 -13.95 -5.83
C GLN A 290 -3.79 -13.62 -4.78
N PRO A 291 -5.03 -14.13 -4.93
CA PRO A 291 -6.05 -14.04 -3.89
C PRO A 291 -5.61 -14.79 -2.62
N PRO A 292 -6.19 -14.47 -1.44
CA PRO A 292 -5.88 -15.19 -0.22
C PRO A 292 -6.29 -16.67 -0.33
N PRO A 293 -5.51 -17.60 0.24
CA PRO A 293 -5.86 -19.02 0.22
C PRO A 293 -7.24 -19.27 0.84
N ALA A 294 -8.04 -20.10 0.17
CA ALA A 294 -9.38 -20.46 0.59
C ALA A 294 -9.60 -21.98 0.48
N ASP A 295 -10.51 -22.51 1.29
CA ASP A 295 -10.94 -23.90 1.19
C ASP A 295 -11.92 -24.12 0.02
N VAL A 296 -12.42 -25.35 -0.13
CA VAL A 296 -13.36 -25.75 -1.20
C VAL A 296 -14.67 -24.96 -1.16
N SER A 297 -15.03 -24.40 0.00
CA SER A 297 -16.22 -23.55 0.19
C SER A 297 -15.95 -22.06 -0.02
N GLY A 298 -14.71 -21.67 -0.36
CA GLY A 298 -14.31 -20.27 -0.51
C GLY A 298 -13.99 -19.57 0.81
N LYS A 299 -13.86 -20.32 1.92
CA LYS A 299 -13.58 -19.79 3.25
C LYS A 299 -12.08 -19.62 3.48
N THR A 300 -11.70 -18.44 3.96
CA THR A 300 -10.30 -18.04 4.22
C THR A 300 -9.98 -18.11 5.72
N THR A 301 -8.69 -18.00 6.07
CA THR A 301 -8.24 -17.82 7.47
C THR A 301 -8.24 -16.36 7.91
N LEU A 302 -8.69 -15.44 7.05
CA LEU A 302 -8.67 -14.02 7.32
C LEU A 302 -9.72 -13.64 8.37
N PRO A 303 -9.38 -12.78 9.35
CA PRO A 303 -10.35 -12.27 10.30
C PRO A 303 -11.31 -11.29 9.63
N ALA A 304 -12.60 -11.44 9.88
CA ALA A 304 -13.61 -10.46 9.49
C ALA A 304 -13.44 -9.15 10.30
N PRO A 305 -13.92 -8.01 9.77
CA PRO A 305 -14.03 -6.79 10.55
C PRO A 305 -14.86 -7.02 11.84
N PRO A 306 -14.39 -6.54 12.99
CA PRO A 306 -15.11 -6.67 14.26
C PRO A 306 -16.57 -6.17 14.19
N ALA A 307 -17.48 -6.83 14.90
CA ALA A 307 -18.90 -6.51 14.86
C ALA A 307 -19.21 -5.06 15.29
N ASN A 308 -18.46 -4.52 16.25
CA ASN A 308 -18.56 -3.12 16.67
C ASN A 308 -18.16 -2.14 15.56
N LEU A 309 -17.12 -2.44 14.78
CA LEU A 309 -16.72 -1.63 13.63
C LEU A 309 -17.82 -1.64 12.56
N ARG A 310 -18.36 -2.82 12.22
CA ARG A 310 -19.46 -2.94 11.24
C ARG A 310 -20.70 -2.17 11.67
N ALA A 311 -21.14 -2.34 12.92
CA ALA A 311 -22.28 -1.60 13.47
C ALA A 311 -22.04 -0.08 13.50
N ASN A 312 -20.79 0.35 13.76
CA ASN A 312 -20.43 1.76 13.74
C ASN A 312 -20.54 2.36 12.32
N LEU A 313 -20.01 1.66 11.31
CA LEU A 313 -20.08 2.06 9.89
C LEU A 313 -21.53 2.13 9.40
N GLU A 314 -22.34 1.12 9.71
CA GLU A 314 -23.78 1.09 9.39
C GLU A 314 -24.51 2.30 10.01
N ARG A 315 -24.22 2.59 11.29
CA ARG A 315 -24.78 3.74 11.99
C ARG A 315 -24.35 5.07 11.36
N MET A 316 -23.11 5.22 10.91
CA MET A 316 -22.67 6.43 10.22
C MET A 316 -23.39 6.62 8.88
N ALA A 317 -23.52 5.54 8.10
CA ALA A 317 -24.25 5.56 6.83
C ALA A 317 -25.73 5.88 7.02
N ALA A 318 -26.40 5.28 8.01
CA ALA A 318 -27.80 5.53 8.32
C ALA A 318 -28.07 6.98 8.74
N ASN A 319 -27.11 7.62 9.40
CA ASN A 319 -27.21 9.01 9.87
C ASN A 319 -26.59 10.02 8.89
N ALA A 320 -26.30 9.63 7.64
CA ALA A 320 -25.69 10.49 6.62
C ALA A 320 -24.38 11.18 7.06
N ARG A 321 -23.61 10.55 7.95
CA ARG A 321 -22.30 11.06 8.41
C ARG A 321 -21.21 10.71 7.40
N TRP A 322 -21.33 11.23 6.17
CA TRP A 322 -20.53 10.79 5.02
C TRP A 322 -19.03 11.06 5.19
N ALA A 323 -18.65 12.22 5.75
CA ALA A 323 -17.24 12.53 5.98
C ALA A 323 -16.58 11.59 7.01
N ASP A 324 -17.28 11.27 8.10
CA ASP A 324 -16.79 10.34 9.11
C ASP A 324 -16.77 8.90 8.57
N LEU A 325 -17.82 8.51 7.84
CA LEU A 325 -17.90 7.20 7.19
C LEU A 325 -16.72 7.00 6.23
N LEU A 326 -16.39 8.03 5.45
CA LEU A 326 -15.26 8.00 4.52
C LEU A 326 -13.93 7.81 5.25
N GLU A 327 -13.66 8.55 6.33
CA GLU A 327 -12.41 8.39 7.07
C GLU A 327 -12.33 7.04 7.76
N GLU A 328 -13.41 6.59 8.41
CA GLU A 328 -13.46 5.31 9.13
C GLU A 328 -13.26 4.12 8.17
N SER A 329 -13.98 4.11 7.06
CA SER A 329 -13.92 3.04 6.06
C SER A 329 -12.54 2.96 5.40
N GLU A 330 -11.98 4.10 5.00
CA GLU A 330 -10.66 4.15 4.37
C GLU A 330 -9.52 3.75 5.31
N SER A 331 -9.60 4.14 6.59
CA SER A 331 -8.58 3.78 7.58
C SER A 331 -8.65 2.29 7.97
N ALA A 332 -9.87 1.74 8.05
CA ALA A 332 -10.07 0.31 8.32
C ALA A 332 -9.49 -0.61 7.22
N LEU A 333 -9.35 -0.13 5.98
CA LEU A 333 -8.79 -0.92 4.86
C LEU A 333 -7.35 -1.38 5.09
N ILE A 334 -6.57 -0.71 5.93
CA ILE A 334 -5.19 -1.11 6.23
C ILE A 334 -5.17 -2.49 6.93
N GLN A 335 -6.09 -2.67 7.88
CA GLN A 335 -6.21 -3.90 8.67
C GLN A 335 -7.14 -4.92 7.99
N HIS A 336 -8.18 -4.46 7.30
CA HIS A 336 -9.22 -5.29 6.69
C HIS A 336 -9.25 -5.17 5.17
N ARG A 337 -8.09 -5.24 4.52
CA ARG A 337 -7.91 -4.95 3.08
C ARG A 337 -8.75 -5.81 2.13
N PHE A 338 -9.24 -6.96 2.57
CA PHE A 338 -10.10 -7.83 1.76
C PHE A 338 -11.59 -7.61 1.99
N CYS A 339 -11.99 -6.77 2.94
CA CYS A 339 -13.40 -6.40 3.12
C CYS A 339 -13.82 -5.41 2.02
N LEU A 340 -14.55 -5.90 1.03
CA LEU A 340 -15.03 -5.10 -0.11
C LEU A 340 -16.11 -4.09 0.31
N ASP A 341 -16.83 -4.37 1.40
CA ASP A 341 -17.84 -3.46 1.94
C ASP A 341 -17.22 -2.11 2.35
N LEU A 342 -15.97 -2.09 2.80
CA LEU A 342 -15.26 -0.84 3.12
C LEU A 342 -15.06 0.03 1.86
N HIS A 343 -14.75 -0.57 0.72
CA HIS A 343 -14.61 0.17 -0.54
C HIS A 343 -15.95 0.69 -1.04
N TRP A 344 -17.02 -0.10 -0.90
CA TRP A 344 -18.38 0.34 -1.23
C TRP A 344 -18.81 1.53 -0.38
N LEU A 345 -18.59 1.46 0.94
CA LEU A 345 -18.89 2.54 1.87
C LEU A 345 -18.09 3.81 1.55
N SER A 346 -16.79 3.69 1.27
CA SER A 346 -15.97 4.81 0.81
C SER A 346 -16.51 5.44 -0.48
N ALA A 347 -16.85 4.61 -1.48
CA ALA A 347 -17.37 5.09 -2.77
C ALA A 347 -18.74 5.78 -2.62
N ARG A 348 -19.60 5.24 -1.76
CA ARG A 348 -20.90 5.82 -1.42
C ARG A 348 -20.72 7.16 -0.71
N ALA A 349 -19.85 7.23 0.31
CA ALA A 349 -19.56 8.47 1.01
C ALA A 349 -19.01 9.56 0.07
N LEU A 350 -18.10 9.22 -0.85
CA LEU A 350 -17.60 10.15 -1.87
C LEU A 350 -18.68 10.63 -2.83
N ALA A 351 -19.63 9.76 -3.20
CA ALA A 351 -20.77 10.14 -4.04
C ALA A 351 -21.65 11.18 -3.34
N GLU A 352 -22.01 10.91 -2.08
CA GLU A 352 -22.87 11.77 -1.27
C GLU A 352 -22.21 13.11 -0.92
N LEU A 353 -20.88 13.13 -0.78
CA LEU A 353 -20.09 14.36 -0.61
C LEU A 353 -19.88 15.14 -1.92
N GLY A 354 -20.28 14.58 -3.07
CA GLY A 354 -20.11 15.20 -4.39
C GLY A 354 -18.69 15.10 -4.97
N PHE A 355 -17.79 14.32 -4.36
CA PHE A 355 -16.40 14.14 -4.81
C PHE A 355 -16.29 13.09 -5.92
N ARG A 356 -16.95 13.36 -7.06
CA ARG A 356 -17.03 12.45 -8.21
C ARG A 356 -15.67 11.97 -8.74
N PRO A 357 -14.65 12.83 -8.94
CA PRO A 357 -13.35 12.38 -9.44
C PRO A 357 -12.65 11.40 -8.49
N ALA A 358 -12.71 11.67 -7.17
CA ALA A 358 -12.16 10.80 -6.14
C ALA A 358 -12.87 9.43 -6.13
N ARG A 359 -14.21 9.42 -6.19
CA ARG A 359 -15.01 8.17 -6.30
C ARG A 359 -14.61 7.36 -7.53
N GLN A 360 -14.52 8.01 -8.69
CA GLN A 360 -14.16 7.33 -9.94
C GLN A 360 -12.77 6.71 -9.86
N ALA A 361 -11.80 7.41 -9.28
CA ALA A 361 -10.46 6.86 -9.09
C ALA A 361 -10.45 5.67 -8.13
N LEU A 362 -11.19 5.75 -7.02
CA LEU A 362 -11.36 4.63 -6.09
C LEU A 362 -11.90 3.39 -6.81
N VAL A 363 -12.99 3.54 -7.55
CA VAL A 363 -13.63 2.45 -8.30
C VAL A 363 -12.70 1.88 -9.37
N ALA A 364 -11.97 2.74 -10.08
CA ALA A 364 -11.03 2.30 -11.12
C ALA A 364 -9.88 1.45 -10.54
N GLU A 365 -9.31 1.86 -9.41
CA GLU A 365 -8.24 1.09 -8.75
C GLU A 365 -8.76 -0.22 -8.17
N LEU A 366 -9.96 -0.21 -7.58
CA LEU A 366 -10.63 -1.42 -7.11
C LEU A 366 -10.89 -2.39 -8.27
N GLY A 367 -11.37 -1.90 -9.41
CA GLY A 367 -11.59 -2.70 -10.62
C GLY A 367 -10.30 -3.29 -11.18
N SER A 368 -9.21 -2.52 -11.21
CA SER A 368 -7.88 -2.98 -11.63
C SER A 368 -7.40 -4.15 -10.76
N TRP A 369 -7.56 -4.03 -9.44
CA TRP A 369 -7.21 -5.09 -8.51
C TRP A 369 -8.11 -6.33 -8.65
N LEU A 370 -9.43 -6.17 -8.72
CA LEU A 370 -10.37 -7.29 -8.86
C LEU A 370 -10.24 -8.01 -10.21
N THR A 371 -9.80 -7.32 -11.27
CA THR A 371 -9.44 -7.97 -12.54
C THR A 371 -8.26 -8.94 -12.37
N ARG A 372 -7.29 -8.60 -11.51
CA ARG A 372 -6.16 -9.50 -11.18
C ARG A 372 -6.57 -10.66 -10.26
N MET A 373 -7.62 -10.48 -9.44
CA MET A 373 -8.07 -11.45 -8.45
C MET A 373 -9.60 -11.64 -8.50
N PRO A 374 -10.15 -12.20 -9.59
CA PRO A 374 -11.60 -12.20 -9.84
C PRO A 374 -12.40 -13.07 -8.86
N THR A 375 -11.75 -13.98 -8.14
CA THR A 375 -12.39 -14.84 -7.15
C THR A 375 -12.67 -14.15 -5.82
N VAL A 376 -12.01 -13.01 -5.54
CA VAL A 376 -12.09 -12.32 -4.24
C VAL A 376 -13.53 -11.99 -3.83
N PRO A 377 -14.42 -11.42 -4.67
CA PRO A 377 -15.79 -11.09 -4.26
C PRO A 377 -16.63 -12.30 -3.80
N GLY A 378 -16.24 -13.52 -4.17
CA GLY A 378 -16.88 -14.78 -3.79
C GLY A 378 -16.40 -15.36 -2.45
N LEU A 379 -15.33 -14.82 -1.86
CA LEU A 379 -14.72 -15.40 -0.66
C LEU A 379 -15.49 -15.13 0.63
N LEU A 380 -15.19 -15.93 1.65
CA LEU A 380 -15.69 -15.79 3.01
C LEU A 380 -14.52 -15.61 3.99
N PHE A 381 -14.71 -14.83 5.05
CA PHE A 381 -13.80 -14.73 6.18
C PHE A 381 -13.83 -16.01 7.05
N GLY A 382 -12.91 -16.12 8.02
CA GLY A 382 -12.79 -17.28 8.90
C GLY A 382 -14.01 -17.56 9.79
N ASP A 383 -14.87 -16.56 10.01
CA ASP A 383 -16.14 -16.67 10.72
C ASP A 383 -17.34 -17.00 9.78
N GLY A 384 -17.10 -17.07 8.47
CA GLY A 384 -18.13 -17.28 7.44
C GLY A 384 -18.77 -16.00 6.92
N THR A 385 -18.41 -14.82 7.44
CA THR A 385 -18.91 -13.54 6.94
C THR A 385 -18.42 -13.34 5.49
N PRO A 386 -19.28 -12.97 4.52
CA PRO A 386 -18.85 -12.67 3.15
C PRO A 386 -17.86 -11.51 3.11
N VAL A 387 -16.83 -11.60 2.26
CA VAL A 387 -15.92 -10.46 2.06
C VAL A 387 -16.59 -9.29 1.33
N ALA A 388 -17.67 -9.59 0.59
CA ALA A 388 -18.57 -8.64 -0.03
C ALA A 388 -20.01 -9.02 0.33
N GLY A 389 -20.70 -8.11 1.03
CA GLY A 389 -22.13 -8.19 1.30
C GLY A 389 -22.97 -8.17 0.02
N THR A 390 -24.26 -8.41 0.16
CA THR A 390 -25.20 -8.45 -0.97
C THR A 390 -25.26 -7.13 -1.74
N GLU A 391 -25.33 -6.00 -1.04
CA GLU A 391 -25.33 -4.66 -1.65
C GLU A 391 -24.01 -4.36 -2.34
N THR A 392 -22.88 -4.70 -1.71
CA THR A 392 -21.55 -4.56 -2.29
C THR A 392 -21.40 -5.39 -3.56
N ARG A 393 -21.89 -6.63 -3.58
CA ARG A 393 -21.87 -7.47 -4.80
C ARG A 393 -22.68 -6.84 -5.91
N ALA A 394 -23.92 -6.41 -5.63
CA ALA A 394 -24.73 -5.73 -6.63
C ALA A 394 -24.06 -4.44 -7.16
N TRP A 395 -23.39 -3.69 -6.29
CA TRP A 395 -22.63 -2.51 -6.67
C TRP A 395 -21.40 -2.83 -7.52
N LEU A 396 -20.64 -3.86 -7.17
CA LEU A 396 -19.50 -4.34 -7.97
C LEU A 396 -19.98 -4.82 -9.33
N ASP A 397 -21.07 -5.58 -9.38
CA ASP A 397 -21.69 -6.04 -10.63
C ASP A 397 -22.19 -4.88 -11.48
N SER A 398 -22.57 -3.74 -10.88
CA SER A 398 -23.01 -2.54 -11.61
C SER A 398 -21.86 -1.65 -12.08
N GLU A 399 -20.84 -1.43 -11.25
CA GLU A 399 -19.72 -0.50 -11.56
C GLU A 399 -18.57 -1.17 -12.28
N LEU A 400 -18.35 -2.46 -12.00
CA LEU A 400 -17.26 -3.27 -12.52
C LEU A 400 -17.76 -4.37 -13.45
N ALA A 401 -19.04 -4.32 -13.84
CA ALA A 401 -19.53 -5.10 -14.97
C ALA A 401 -18.49 -5.00 -16.09
N PRO A 402 -18.00 -6.12 -16.64
CA PRO A 402 -17.44 -6.04 -17.98
C PRO A 402 -18.53 -5.36 -18.84
N PRO A 403 -18.19 -4.35 -19.65
CA PRO A 403 -19.16 -3.75 -20.55
C PRO A 403 -19.86 -4.90 -21.26
N ALA A 404 -21.19 -4.97 -21.14
CA ALA A 404 -21.96 -6.14 -21.53
C ALA A 404 -21.44 -6.65 -22.87
N GLN A 405 -21.01 -7.91 -22.90
CA GLN A 405 -20.71 -8.62 -24.14
C GLN A 405 -22.00 -8.66 -24.96
N ALA A 406 -22.22 -7.63 -25.77
CA ALA A 406 -22.78 -7.86 -27.10
C ALA A 406 -21.85 -8.90 -27.73
N VAL A 407 -22.42 -10.05 -28.09
CA VAL A 407 -21.72 -11.15 -28.76
C VAL A 407 -20.80 -10.56 -29.83
N SER A 408 -19.50 -10.67 -29.65
CA SER A 408 -18.51 -10.38 -30.68
C SER A 408 -17.33 -11.30 -30.43
N VAL A 409 -17.26 -12.29 -31.31
CA VAL A 409 -16.16 -13.24 -31.44
C VAL A 409 -14.85 -12.46 -31.70
N ALA A 410 -13.87 -12.73 -30.83
CA ALA A 410 -12.41 -12.58 -30.93
C ALA A 410 -11.76 -11.19 -31.19
N THR A 411 -11.19 -10.61 -30.11
CA THR A 411 -9.81 -10.04 -29.85
C THR A 411 -8.99 -9.31 -30.94
N PRO A 412 -8.00 -8.43 -30.62
CA PRO A 412 -7.51 -7.91 -29.30
C PRO A 412 -7.19 -6.39 -29.21
N SER A 413 -7.00 -5.94 -27.96
CA SER A 413 -6.18 -4.81 -27.47
C SER A 413 -6.39 -3.38 -28.00
N SER A 414 -6.75 -2.46 -27.09
CA SER A 414 -6.39 -1.05 -27.23
C SER A 414 -6.08 -0.40 -25.88
N ASN A 415 -4.82 0.04 -25.76
CA ASN A 415 -4.30 0.97 -24.77
C ASN A 415 -5.21 2.19 -24.59
N LYS A 416 -5.56 2.49 -23.33
CA LYS A 416 -6.17 3.76 -22.94
C LYS A 416 -5.18 4.88 -23.17
N ASP A 417 -5.53 5.79 -24.06
CA ASP A 417 -4.99 7.14 -24.04
C ASP A 417 -5.77 8.00 -23.06
N VAL A 418 -5.02 8.56 -22.13
CA VAL A 418 -5.41 9.64 -21.23
C VAL A 418 -5.39 10.93 -22.05
N THR A 419 -6.51 11.27 -22.68
CA THR A 419 -7.02 12.65 -22.86
C THR A 419 -8.45 12.59 -23.41
N GLY A 420 -9.35 13.40 -22.84
CA GLY A 420 -10.63 13.72 -23.47
C GLY A 420 -11.88 13.13 -22.82
N GLY A 421 -12.12 13.44 -21.53
CA GLY A 421 -13.49 13.39 -20.97
C GLY A 421 -14.46 14.29 -21.75
N ASP A 422 -13.95 15.38 -22.31
CA ASP A 422 -14.68 16.30 -23.20
C ASP A 422 -15.12 15.65 -24.54
N GLY A 423 -14.48 14.54 -24.88
CA GLY A 423 -14.58 13.96 -26.21
C GLY A 423 -15.76 13.03 -26.43
N ALA A 424 -16.09 12.21 -25.44
CA ALA A 424 -17.23 11.31 -25.55
C ALA A 424 -18.56 12.09 -25.45
N GLU A 425 -18.59 13.16 -24.65
CA GLU A 425 -19.75 14.03 -24.47
C GLU A 425 -20.07 14.81 -25.74
N VAL A 426 -19.06 15.42 -26.37
CA VAL A 426 -19.18 16.06 -27.70
C VAL A 426 -19.72 15.09 -28.77
N LEU A 427 -19.30 13.82 -28.73
CA LEU A 427 -19.78 12.81 -29.67
C LEU A 427 -21.21 12.37 -29.39
N ALA A 428 -21.60 12.29 -28.12
CA ALA A 428 -22.97 12.01 -27.72
C ALA A 428 -23.90 13.17 -28.15
N GLU A 429 -23.48 14.42 -27.96
CA GLU A 429 -24.25 15.59 -28.37
C GLU A 429 -24.34 15.71 -29.89
N ALA A 430 -23.25 15.46 -30.63
CA ALA A 430 -23.28 15.42 -32.09
C ALA A 430 -24.24 14.34 -32.62
N ARG A 431 -24.28 13.14 -32.00
CA ARG A 431 -25.24 12.08 -32.35
C ARG A 431 -26.67 12.47 -32.02
N LYS A 432 -26.90 13.16 -30.90
CA LYS A 432 -28.21 13.67 -30.51
C LYS A 432 -28.72 14.73 -31.50
N LEU A 433 -27.88 15.68 -31.88
CA LEU A 433 -28.19 16.67 -32.93
C LEU A 433 -28.53 16.01 -34.27
N LEU A 434 -27.79 14.94 -34.64
CA LEU A 434 -28.08 14.15 -35.82
C LEU A 434 -29.46 13.48 -35.75
N SER A 435 -29.77 12.84 -34.62
CA SER A 435 -31.07 12.19 -34.39
C SER A 435 -32.23 13.18 -34.34
N GLY A 436 -31.96 14.45 -33.99
CA GLY A 436 -32.92 15.56 -34.02
C GLY A 436 -33.04 16.24 -35.39
N GLY A 437 -32.38 15.73 -36.44
CA GLY A 437 -32.45 16.27 -37.80
C GLY A 437 -31.52 17.46 -38.09
N ASN A 438 -30.67 17.87 -37.14
CA ASN A 438 -29.72 18.97 -37.30
C ASN A 438 -28.31 18.46 -37.67
N ALA A 439 -28.17 17.98 -38.92
CA ALA A 439 -26.89 17.49 -39.43
C ALA A 439 -25.81 18.59 -39.53
N ALA A 440 -26.19 19.83 -39.86
CA ALA A 440 -25.26 20.95 -39.98
C ALA A 440 -24.62 21.33 -38.63
N GLY A 441 -25.42 21.38 -37.55
CA GLY A 441 -24.93 21.63 -36.20
C GLY A 441 -24.01 20.51 -35.68
N ALA A 442 -24.36 19.25 -35.95
CA ALA A 442 -23.53 18.11 -35.56
C ALA A 442 -22.16 18.11 -36.27
N MET A 443 -22.12 18.48 -37.55
CA MET A 443 -20.87 18.63 -38.30
C MET A 443 -20.04 19.83 -37.84
N GLY A 444 -20.66 20.98 -37.55
CA GLY A 444 -19.96 22.16 -37.04
C GLY A 444 -19.25 21.89 -35.71
N LEU A 445 -19.93 21.21 -34.79
CA LEU A 445 -19.40 20.85 -33.46
C LEU A 445 -18.19 19.92 -33.56
N LEU A 446 -18.22 18.93 -34.47
CA LEU A 446 -17.07 18.05 -34.69
C LEU A 446 -15.93 18.71 -35.46
N GLN A 447 -16.22 19.63 -36.38
CA GLN A 447 -15.20 20.40 -37.11
C GLN A 447 -14.44 21.35 -36.18
N GLU A 448 -15.15 22.02 -35.26
CA GLU A 448 -14.56 22.86 -34.22
C GLU A 448 -13.61 22.04 -33.33
N ARG A 449 -14.00 20.81 -32.98
CA ARG A 449 -13.15 19.91 -32.22
C ARG A 449 -11.92 19.42 -33.00
N VAL A 450 -12.04 19.17 -34.30
CA VAL A 450 -10.88 18.88 -35.14
C VAL A 450 -9.89 20.06 -35.14
N GLY A 451 -10.38 21.30 -35.04
CA GLY A 451 -9.58 22.51 -34.88
C GLY A 451 -8.97 22.69 -33.48
N ALA A 452 -9.71 22.31 -32.43
CA ALA A 452 -9.30 22.45 -31.03
C ALA A 452 -8.37 21.32 -30.51
N ALA A 453 -8.24 20.22 -31.25
CA ALA A 453 -7.42 19.08 -30.84
C ALA A 453 -5.90 19.41 -30.85
N GLY A 454 -5.26 19.22 -29.70
CA GLY A 454 -3.86 19.60 -29.46
C GLY A 454 -2.83 18.58 -29.98
N THR A 455 -3.21 17.30 -30.05
CA THR A 455 -2.30 16.23 -30.48
C THR A 455 -2.70 15.61 -31.82
N GLY A 456 -1.74 14.95 -32.49
CA GLY A 456 -1.97 14.22 -33.74
C GLY A 456 -3.01 13.09 -33.59
N ARG A 457 -2.94 12.34 -32.48
CA ARG A 457 -3.87 11.23 -32.20
C ARG A 457 -5.28 11.72 -31.89
N GLU A 458 -5.43 12.82 -31.16
CA GLU A 458 -6.74 13.46 -30.93
C GLU A 458 -7.37 13.98 -32.22
N ARG A 459 -6.57 14.62 -33.09
CA ARG A 459 -7.05 15.07 -34.41
C ARG A 459 -7.50 13.89 -35.27
N PHE A 460 -6.74 12.79 -35.27
CA PHE A 460 -7.11 11.57 -36.00
C PHE A 460 -8.44 10.99 -35.48
N LYS A 461 -8.58 10.82 -34.16
CA LYS A 461 -9.81 10.31 -33.54
C LYS A 461 -11.02 11.22 -33.77
N ALA A 462 -10.83 12.54 -33.73
CA ALA A 462 -11.89 13.52 -34.01
C ALA A 462 -12.37 13.45 -35.47
N ARG A 463 -11.45 13.34 -36.44
CA ARG A 463 -11.78 13.17 -37.86
C ARG A 463 -12.41 11.81 -38.15
N LEU A 464 -11.96 10.74 -37.48
CA LEU A 464 -12.56 9.41 -37.58
C LEU A 464 -14.01 9.42 -37.08
N ALA A 465 -14.26 10.10 -35.97
CA ALA A 465 -15.61 10.31 -35.47
C ALA A 465 -16.49 11.12 -36.43
N LEU A 466 -15.94 12.16 -37.06
CA LEU A 466 -16.65 12.91 -38.11
C LEU A 466 -17.03 12.01 -39.30
N ALA A 467 -16.11 11.15 -39.76
CA ALA A 467 -16.39 10.20 -40.84
C ALA A 467 -17.52 9.23 -40.48
N LYS A 468 -17.52 8.71 -39.24
CA LYS A 468 -18.60 7.85 -38.70
C LYS A 468 -19.94 8.57 -38.64
N LEU A 469 -19.94 9.84 -38.23
CA LEU A 469 -21.15 10.65 -38.19
C LEU A 469 -21.69 10.88 -39.61
N CYS A 470 -20.85 11.25 -40.58
CA CYS A 470 -21.26 11.41 -41.97
C CYS A 470 -21.87 10.13 -42.54
N ALA A 471 -21.32 8.96 -42.21
CA ALA A 471 -21.89 7.67 -42.59
C ALA A 471 -23.28 7.47 -41.99
N ALA A 472 -23.44 7.71 -40.68
CA ALA A 472 -24.72 7.62 -39.98
C ALA A 472 -25.77 8.65 -40.46
N ALA A 473 -25.30 9.80 -40.96
CA ALA A 473 -26.13 10.86 -41.54
C ALA A 473 -26.65 10.53 -42.95
N GLY A 474 -26.30 9.37 -43.51
CA GLY A 474 -26.63 9.03 -44.89
C GLY A 474 -25.79 9.78 -45.93
N GLN A 475 -24.59 10.23 -45.58
CA GLN A 475 -23.63 10.91 -46.48
C GLN A 475 -22.40 10.02 -46.77
N PRO A 476 -22.57 8.89 -47.50
CA PRO A 476 -21.51 7.89 -47.68
C PRO A 476 -20.31 8.41 -48.49
N ASN A 477 -20.54 9.30 -49.47
CA ASN A 477 -19.46 9.85 -50.30
C ASN A 477 -18.50 10.73 -49.48
N VAL A 478 -19.04 11.53 -48.57
CA VAL A 478 -18.26 12.39 -47.67
C VAL A 478 -17.51 11.53 -46.64
N ALA A 479 -18.21 10.55 -46.05
CA ALA A 479 -17.60 9.61 -45.13
C ALA A 479 -16.43 8.86 -45.78
N ARG A 480 -16.62 8.36 -47.01
CA ARG A 480 -15.59 7.67 -47.78
C ARG A 480 -14.35 8.53 -47.99
N ALA A 481 -14.51 9.77 -48.43
CA ALA A 481 -13.38 10.68 -48.64
C ALA A 481 -12.58 10.94 -47.34
N LEU A 482 -13.28 11.06 -46.21
CA LEU A 482 -12.64 11.22 -44.89
C LEU A 482 -11.87 9.95 -44.47
N TYR A 483 -12.45 8.77 -44.65
CA TYR A 483 -11.76 7.51 -44.37
C TYR A 483 -10.57 7.28 -45.29
N GLU A 484 -10.62 7.67 -46.57
CA GLU A 484 -9.48 7.58 -47.50
C GLU A 484 -8.32 8.49 -47.09
N ALA A 485 -8.63 9.69 -46.58
CA ALA A 485 -7.62 10.59 -46.03
C ALA A 485 -6.99 10.02 -44.74
N LEU A 486 -7.80 9.43 -43.86
CA LEU A 486 -7.33 8.77 -42.63
C LEU A 486 -6.53 7.50 -42.90
N ASP A 487 -6.88 6.69 -43.90
CA ASP A 487 -6.10 5.52 -44.34
C ASP A 487 -4.71 5.92 -44.84
N ARG A 488 -4.62 7.02 -45.61
CA ARG A 488 -3.33 7.56 -46.06
C ARG A 488 -2.48 8.05 -44.88
N GLU A 489 -3.06 8.86 -43.99
CA GLU A 489 -2.38 9.34 -42.78
C GLU A 489 -1.94 8.18 -41.87
N SER A 490 -2.76 7.14 -41.77
CA SER A 490 -2.46 5.92 -41.01
C SER A 490 -1.22 5.20 -41.54
N LYS A 491 -1.07 5.07 -42.87
CA LYS A 491 0.12 4.46 -43.51
C LYS A 491 1.36 5.33 -43.34
N GLU A 492 1.25 6.63 -43.61
CA GLU A 492 2.38 7.57 -43.52
C GLU A 492 2.97 7.65 -42.12
N ARG A 493 2.14 7.52 -41.08
CA ARG A 493 2.55 7.60 -39.66
C ARG A 493 2.77 6.24 -39.01
N GLY A 494 2.73 5.15 -39.77
CA GLY A 494 2.98 3.79 -39.27
C GLY A 494 1.99 3.32 -38.20
N LEU A 495 0.72 3.74 -38.24
CA LEU A 495 -0.27 3.38 -37.21
C LEU A 495 -0.45 1.87 -37.04
N ASP A 496 -0.16 1.08 -38.07
CA ASP A 496 -0.25 -0.39 -38.05
C ASP A 496 0.67 -1.01 -37.00
N GLU A 497 1.80 -0.38 -36.71
CA GLU A 497 2.79 -0.91 -35.77
C GLU A 497 2.51 -0.50 -34.32
N TRP A 498 2.00 0.72 -34.11
CA TRP A 498 1.90 1.32 -32.77
C TRP A 498 0.46 1.49 -32.24
N ASP A 499 -0.56 1.52 -33.11
CA ASP A 499 -1.99 1.51 -32.73
C ASP A 499 -2.85 0.77 -33.78
N PRO A 500 -2.63 -0.54 -33.97
CA PRO A 500 -3.28 -1.33 -35.03
C PRO A 500 -4.80 -1.34 -34.93
N ALA A 501 -5.35 -1.23 -33.72
CA ALA A 501 -6.78 -1.16 -33.48
C ALA A 501 -7.41 0.11 -34.08
N LEU A 502 -6.74 1.27 -33.98
CA LEU A 502 -7.21 2.53 -34.56
C LEU A 502 -7.12 2.52 -36.09
N ALA A 503 -6.11 1.84 -36.65
CA ALA A 503 -5.99 1.62 -38.10
C ALA A 503 -7.09 0.69 -38.62
N ALA A 504 -7.38 -0.41 -37.91
CA ALA A 504 -8.47 -1.33 -38.22
C ALA A 504 -9.83 -0.63 -38.17
N GLU A 505 -10.11 0.15 -37.13
CA GLU A 505 -11.35 0.91 -36.97
C GLU A 505 -11.61 1.89 -38.13
N CYS A 506 -10.55 2.48 -38.69
CA CYS A 506 -10.63 3.34 -39.87
C CYS A 506 -10.96 2.54 -41.14
N LEU A 507 -10.31 1.39 -41.34
CA LEU A 507 -10.54 0.52 -42.50
C LEU A 507 -11.94 -0.09 -42.47
N GLU A 508 -12.41 -0.56 -41.31
CA GLU A 508 -13.79 -1.03 -41.13
C GLU A 508 -14.82 0.03 -41.52
N GLY A 509 -14.62 1.26 -41.05
CA GLY A 509 -15.47 2.39 -41.40
C GLY A 509 -15.49 2.65 -42.90
N TRP A 510 -14.34 2.55 -43.57
CA TRP A 510 -14.24 2.68 -45.03
C TRP A 510 -15.01 1.58 -45.76
N PHE A 511 -14.89 0.31 -45.35
CA PHE A 511 -15.61 -0.82 -45.94
C PHE A 511 -17.12 -0.75 -45.71
N ALA A 512 -17.56 -0.16 -44.59
CA ALA A 512 -18.98 0.04 -44.32
C ALA A 512 -19.65 1.01 -45.31
N VAL A 513 -18.88 1.98 -45.85
CA VAL A 513 -19.39 3.01 -46.79
C VAL A 513 -18.94 2.82 -48.24
N SER A 514 -18.01 1.91 -48.49
CA SER A 514 -17.42 1.67 -49.81
C SER A 514 -17.62 0.22 -50.22
N ARG A 515 -18.39 0.01 -51.29
CA ARG A 515 -18.45 -1.27 -51.99
C ARG A 515 -18.21 -1.06 -53.48
N PRO A 516 -17.30 -1.80 -54.13
CA PRO A 516 -17.11 -1.70 -55.56
C PRO A 516 -18.37 -2.21 -56.27
N PRO A 517 -18.99 -1.44 -57.18
CA PRO A 517 -20.10 -1.96 -57.99
C PRO A 517 -19.64 -3.11 -58.90
N PRO A 518 -20.54 -4.01 -59.31
CA PRO A 518 -20.22 -5.05 -60.29
C PRO A 518 -19.79 -4.38 -61.60
N LYS A 519 -18.59 -4.74 -62.10
CA LYS A 519 -17.84 -4.11 -63.23
C LYS A 519 -17.00 -2.87 -62.90
N SER A 520 -16.47 -2.77 -61.69
CA SER A 520 -15.52 -1.71 -61.33
C SER A 520 -14.18 -1.81 -62.10
N PRO A 521 -13.54 -0.68 -62.45
CA PRO A 521 -12.18 -0.65 -62.99
C PRO A 521 -11.20 -1.45 -62.12
N GLU A 522 -10.26 -2.15 -62.76
CA GLU A 522 -9.29 -3.04 -62.10
C GLU A 522 -8.49 -2.34 -60.98
N ALA A 523 -8.13 -1.06 -61.18
CA ALA A 523 -7.44 -0.26 -60.18
C ALA A 523 -8.26 -0.07 -58.89
N LEU A 524 -9.58 0.14 -58.99
CA LEU A 524 -10.46 0.29 -57.83
C LEU A 524 -10.65 -1.04 -57.08
N VAL A 525 -10.66 -2.15 -57.81
CA VAL A 525 -10.70 -3.50 -57.22
C VAL A 525 -9.38 -3.79 -56.50
N SER A 526 -8.24 -3.49 -57.13
CA SER A 526 -6.91 -3.64 -56.53
C SER A 526 -6.76 -2.82 -55.24
N ASP A 527 -7.22 -1.58 -55.24
CA ASP A 527 -7.19 -0.69 -54.07
C ASP A 527 -8.08 -1.19 -52.91
N PHE A 528 -9.23 -1.78 -53.25
CA PHE A 528 -10.13 -2.41 -52.29
C PHE A 528 -9.50 -3.67 -51.69
N THR A 529 -8.92 -4.53 -52.53
CA THR A 529 -8.20 -5.74 -52.12
C THR A 529 -6.98 -5.44 -51.26
N ALA A 530 -6.20 -4.40 -51.59
CA ALA A 530 -5.04 -3.99 -50.80
C ALA A 530 -5.43 -3.54 -49.38
N ARG A 531 -6.51 -2.77 -49.24
CA ARG A 531 -7.06 -2.37 -47.94
C ARG A 531 -7.65 -3.56 -47.17
N TYR A 532 -8.21 -4.54 -47.88
CA TYR A 532 -8.79 -5.74 -47.27
C TYR A 532 -7.68 -6.63 -46.71
N HIS A 533 -6.60 -6.86 -47.46
CA HIS A 533 -5.42 -7.57 -46.95
C HIS A 533 -4.81 -6.87 -45.73
N ARG A 534 -4.72 -5.53 -45.76
CA ARG A 534 -4.24 -4.75 -44.62
C ARG A 534 -5.15 -4.97 -43.39
N LEU A 535 -6.48 -4.94 -43.57
CA LEU A 535 -7.42 -5.23 -42.49
C LEU A 535 -7.28 -6.67 -41.97
N CYS A 536 -7.09 -7.67 -42.85
CA CYS A 536 -6.86 -9.06 -42.41
C CYS A 536 -5.63 -9.22 -41.52
N LEU A 537 -4.59 -8.40 -41.73
CA LEU A 537 -3.38 -8.43 -40.90
C LEU A 537 -3.58 -7.71 -39.56
N LEU A 538 -4.39 -6.65 -39.53
CA LEU A 538 -4.63 -5.83 -38.34
C LEU A 538 -5.72 -6.40 -37.43
N ASP A 539 -6.83 -6.84 -38.00
CA ASP A 539 -7.97 -7.46 -37.32
C ASP A 539 -8.66 -8.47 -38.24
N PRO A 540 -8.27 -9.76 -38.15
CA PRO A 540 -8.91 -10.84 -38.91
C PRO A 540 -10.41 -10.98 -38.61
N GLY A 541 -10.85 -10.66 -37.39
CA GLY A 541 -12.25 -10.75 -36.98
C GLY A 541 -13.12 -9.67 -37.63
N ALA A 542 -12.58 -8.48 -37.80
CA ALA A 542 -13.20 -7.41 -38.57
C ALA A 542 -13.25 -7.73 -40.07
N ALA A 543 -12.17 -8.29 -40.63
CA ALA A 543 -12.12 -8.68 -42.04
C ALA A 543 -13.20 -9.70 -42.40
N LEU A 544 -13.50 -10.66 -41.53
CA LEU A 544 -14.56 -11.66 -41.73
C LEU A 544 -15.97 -11.05 -41.83
N LYS A 545 -16.18 -9.85 -41.29
CA LYS A 545 -17.47 -9.13 -41.36
C LYS A 545 -17.61 -8.37 -42.68
N VAL A 546 -16.51 -8.13 -43.39
CA VAL A 546 -16.50 -7.47 -44.69
C VAL A 546 -16.80 -8.53 -45.75
N SER A 547 -18.01 -8.49 -46.30
CA SER A 547 -18.39 -9.35 -47.43
C SER A 547 -17.68 -8.86 -48.69
N LEU A 548 -16.89 -9.72 -49.34
CA LEU A 548 -16.30 -9.47 -50.66
C LEU A 548 -17.35 -9.45 -51.77
#